data_AF-A0AAW1XWS8-F1
#
_entry.id   AF-A0AAW1XWS8-F1
#
_cell.length_a   1.000
_cell.length_b   1.000
_cell.length_c   1.000
_cell.angle_alpha   90.00
_cell.angle_beta   90.00
_cell.angle_gamma   90.00
#
_symmetry.space_group_name_H-M   'P 1'
#
loop_
_entity.id
_entity.type
_entity.pdbx_description
1 polymer ?
#
loop_
_entity_poly.entity_id
_entity_poly.type
_entity_poly.pdbx_seq_one_letter_code
_entity_poly.pdbx_strand_id
1 'polypeptide(L)'
;MPEPLYIDDLEEMLNEAMLSLNTMIEDGSIEEVAEKIMIMHEECLDCNFKSIESLREANSRRGPTPHVRQVVNDDEDSDEDNDDTDPSMGKDDSSNMIVDTPESHAIDVPGNEPKSKPSAAAAEDGWEVVGLRRNRGKGN
;
A
#
# COMPACT_ATOMS: atom_id res chain seq x y z
N MET A 1 7.94 32.67 24.17
CA MET A 1 7.81 33.11 22.78
C MET A 1 8.16 31.90 21.94
N PRO A 2 7.28 31.38 21.08
CA PRO A 2 7.68 30.37 20.10
C PRO A 2 8.81 30.95 19.21
N GLU A 3 9.75 30.10 18.80
CA GLU A 3 10.75 30.49 17.78
C GLU A 3 10.03 30.83 16.47
N PRO A 4 10.48 31.87 15.75
CA PRO A 4 9.94 32.17 14.43
C PRO A 4 10.26 31.02 13.48
N LEU A 5 9.23 30.44 12.87
CA LEU A 5 9.37 29.45 11.81
C LEU A 5 9.42 30.19 10.47
N TYR A 6 10.49 30.00 9.70
CA TYR A 6 10.61 30.55 8.35
C TYR A 6 10.20 29.50 7.33
N ILE A 7 9.59 29.95 6.24
CA ILE A 7 9.15 29.07 5.15
C ILE A 7 10.34 28.37 4.49
N ASP A 8 11.46 29.06 4.34
CA ASP A 8 12.70 28.55 3.76
C ASP A 8 13.22 27.32 4.53
N ASP A 9 13.14 27.32 5.87
CA ASP A 9 13.56 26.19 6.70
C ASP A 9 12.67 24.95 6.49
N LEU A 10 11.36 25.18 6.28
CA LEU A 10 10.40 24.12 5.98
C LEU A 10 10.59 23.57 4.57
N GLU A 11 10.88 24.43 3.60
CA GLU A 11 11.19 24.05 2.21
C GLU A 11 12.44 23.17 2.17
N GLU A 12 13.52 23.56 2.86
CA GLU A 12 14.76 22.77 2.94
C GLU A 12 14.50 21.38 3.51
N MET A 13 13.71 21.28 4.58
CA MET A 13 13.36 20.00 5.21
C MET A 13 12.52 19.10 4.28
N LEU A 14 11.56 19.68 3.55
CA LEU A 14 10.75 18.94 2.58
C LEU A 14 11.61 18.46 1.40
N ASN A 15 12.53 19.29 0.92
CA ASN A 15 13.47 18.92 -0.13
C ASN A 15 14.40 17.79 0.31
N GLU A 16 14.98 17.88 1.51
CA GLU A 16 15.82 16.81 2.08
C GLU A 16 15.05 15.49 2.22
N ALA A 17 13.78 15.55 2.63
CA ALA A 17 12.92 14.37 2.73
C ALA A 17 12.67 13.72 1.34
N MET A 18 12.48 14.53 0.30
CA MET A 18 12.30 14.01 -1.07
C MET A 18 13.59 13.41 -1.63
N LEU A 19 14.74 14.05 -1.36
CA LEU A 19 16.06 13.51 -1.71
C LEU A 19 16.33 12.19 -0.98
N SER A 20 15.88 12.05 0.27
CA SER A 20 15.95 10.80 1.04
C SER A 20 15.11 9.68 0.43
N LEU A 21 14.04 10.03 -0.29
CA LEU A 21 13.25 9.11 -1.12
C LEU A 21 13.87 8.91 -2.52
N ASN A 22 15.07 9.44 -2.76
CA ASN A 22 15.75 9.46 -4.07
C ASN A 22 14.89 10.12 -5.17
N THR A 23 14.07 11.11 -4.79
CA THR A 23 13.17 11.85 -5.68
C THR A 23 13.66 13.30 -5.79
N MET A 24 13.78 13.80 -7.01
CA MET A 24 14.14 15.20 -7.29
C MET A 24 12.89 15.92 -7.79
N ILE A 25 12.57 17.06 -7.17
CA ILE A 25 11.39 17.86 -7.48
C ILE A 25 11.86 19.29 -7.80
N GLU A 26 11.62 19.75 -9.03
CA GLU A 26 12.04 21.07 -9.54
C GLU A 26 10.86 21.84 -10.15
N ASP A 27 9.63 21.41 -9.89
CA ASP A 27 8.40 22.01 -10.44
C ASP A 27 7.81 23.13 -9.56
N GLY A 28 8.48 23.46 -8.45
CA GLY A 28 8.02 24.44 -7.46
C GLY A 28 7.00 23.89 -6.46
N SER A 29 6.62 22.61 -6.54
CA SER A 29 5.60 22.05 -5.65
C SER A 29 6.05 21.98 -4.18
N ILE A 30 7.36 21.96 -3.90
CA ILE A 30 7.89 22.01 -2.52
C ILE A 30 7.53 23.35 -1.86
N GLU A 31 7.75 24.47 -2.56
CA GLU A 31 7.43 25.83 -2.08
C GLU A 31 5.92 25.95 -1.80
N GLU A 32 5.08 25.50 -2.73
CA GLU A 32 3.61 25.53 -2.58
C GLU A 32 3.13 24.72 -1.37
N VAL A 33 3.70 23.53 -1.14
CA VAL A 33 3.36 22.69 0.01
C VAL A 33 3.81 23.34 1.32
N ALA A 34 5.01 23.92 1.35
CA ALA A 34 5.52 24.65 2.51
C ALA A 34 4.60 25.84 2.87
N GLU A 35 4.21 26.64 1.89
CA GLU A 35 3.25 27.74 2.07
C GLU A 35 1.93 27.24 2.66
N LYS A 36 1.40 26.14 2.12
CA LYS A 36 0.12 25.61 2.57
C LYS A 36 0.17 25.14 4.03
N ILE A 37 1.27 24.51 4.43
CA ILE A 37 1.49 24.07 5.82
C ILE A 37 1.59 25.28 6.76
N MET A 38 2.32 26.33 6.36
CA MET A 38 2.44 27.57 7.14
C MET A 38 1.09 28.25 7.37
N ILE A 39 0.25 28.33 6.33
CA ILE A 39 -1.12 28.85 6.46
C ILE A 39 -1.93 28.04 7.48
N MET A 40 -1.90 26.71 7.38
CA MET A 40 -2.64 25.86 8.34
C MET A 40 -2.10 26.00 9.77
N HIS A 41 -0.80 26.20 9.93
CA HIS A 41 -0.18 26.44 11.23
C HIS A 41 -0.68 27.75 11.85
N GLU A 42 -0.75 28.84 11.08
CA GLU A 42 -1.32 30.12 11.53
C GLU A 42 -2.79 29.98 11.92
N GLU A 43 -3.60 29.31 11.09
CA GLU A 43 -5.00 29.05 11.42
C GLU A 43 -5.15 28.27 12.73
N CYS A 44 -4.27 27.30 13.00
CA CYS A 44 -4.26 26.55 14.25
C CYS A 44 -3.95 27.43 15.46
N LEU A 45 -3.05 28.42 15.32
CA LEU A 45 -2.78 29.41 16.38
C LEU A 45 -4.02 30.25 16.70
N ASP A 46 -4.85 30.53 15.69
CA ASP A 46 -6.12 31.25 15.81
C ASP A 46 -7.30 30.35 16.25
N CYS A 47 -7.04 29.08 16.62
CA CYS A 47 -8.05 28.07 16.91
C CYS A 47 -9.02 27.79 15.74
N ASN A 48 -8.63 28.08 14.49
CA ASN A 48 -9.36 27.79 13.28
C ASN A 48 -8.83 26.49 12.64
N PHE A 49 -9.68 25.44 12.60
CA PHE A 49 -9.28 24.12 12.08
C PHE A 49 -9.97 23.76 10.77
N LYS A 50 -10.56 24.73 10.06
CA LYS A 50 -11.32 24.47 8.83
C LYS A 50 -10.48 23.84 7.73
N SER A 51 -9.24 24.28 7.53
CA SER A 51 -8.35 23.69 6.52
C SER A 51 -8.00 22.24 6.83
N ILE A 52 -7.77 21.91 8.11
CA ILE A 52 -7.50 20.53 8.56
C ILE A 52 -8.73 19.64 8.36
N GLU A 53 -9.93 20.14 8.66
CA GLU A 53 -11.17 19.40 8.44
C GLU A 53 -11.43 19.16 6.95
N SER A 54 -11.25 20.19 6.12
CA SER A 54 -11.38 20.06 4.66
C SER A 54 -10.37 19.07 4.09
N LEU A 55 -9.11 19.11 4.54
CA LEU A 55 -8.08 18.16 4.13
C LEU A 55 -8.42 16.72 4.52
N ARG A 56 -8.92 16.52 5.75
CA ARG A 56 -9.37 15.20 6.24
C ARG A 56 -10.52 14.65 5.41
N GLU A 57 -11.49 15.50 5.07
CA GLU A 57 -12.62 15.13 4.21
C GLU A 57 -12.14 14.78 2.78
N ALA A 58 -11.27 15.60 2.21
CA ALA A 58 -10.70 15.36 0.89
C ALA A 58 -9.90 14.05 0.82
N ASN A 59 -9.16 13.71 1.86
CA ASN A 59 -8.41 12.46 1.94
C ASN A 59 -9.34 11.25 2.13
N SER A 60 -10.41 11.39 2.92
CA SER A 60 -11.41 10.32 3.10
C SER A 60 -12.17 9.99 1.80
N ARG A 61 -12.28 10.96 0.87
CA ARG A 61 -12.86 10.76 -0.46
C ARG A 61 -11.91 10.06 -1.43
N ARG A 62 -10.60 10.10 -1.18
CA ARG A 62 -9.61 9.33 -1.95
C ARG A 62 -9.60 7.91 -1.39
N GLY A 63 -10.26 7.00 -2.10
CA GLY A 63 -10.20 5.57 -1.77
C GLY A 63 -8.76 5.03 -1.83
N PRO A 64 -8.51 3.82 -1.31
CA PRO A 64 -7.18 3.22 -1.34
C PRO A 64 -6.65 3.19 -2.78
N THR A 65 -5.51 3.83 -3.03
CA THR A 65 -4.86 3.78 -4.34
C THR A 65 -4.33 2.37 -4.56
N PRO A 66 -4.82 1.62 -5.56
CA PRO A 66 -4.23 0.33 -5.88
C PRO A 66 -2.78 0.55 -6.30
N HIS A 67 -1.84 -0.17 -5.67
CA HIS A 67 -0.45 -0.16 -6.10
C HIS A 67 -0.38 -0.78 -7.50
N VAL A 68 -0.07 0.04 -8.51
CA VAL A 68 0.26 -0.43 -9.85
C VAL A 68 1.72 -0.88 -9.81
N ARG A 69 1.97 -2.17 -10.02
CA ARG A 69 3.33 -2.67 -10.28
C ARG A 69 3.77 -2.10 -11.63
N GLN A 70 4.77 -1.23 -11.64
CA GLN A 70 5.50 -0.91 -12.87
C GLN A 70 6.29 -2.15 -13.29
N VAL A 71 6.00 -2.65 -14.49
CA VAL A 71 6.86 -3.61 -15.19
C VAL A 71 7.91 -2.76 -15.88
N VAL A 72 9.10 -2.68 -15.30
CA VAL A 72 10.29 -2.24 -16.04
C VAL A 72 10.59 -3.32 -17.08
N ASN A 73 10.22 -3.06 -18.32
CA ASN A 73 10.82 -3.75 -19.45
C ASN A 73 12.18 -3.06 -19.67
N ASP A 74 13.25 -3.68 -19.18
CA ASP A 74 14.57 -3.49 -19.74
C ASP A 74 14.52 -4.10 -21.14
N ASP A 75 14.29 -3.28 -22.15
CA ASP A 75 14.41 -3.66 -23.56
C ASP A 75 15.48 -2.76 -24.19
N GLU A 76 16.73 -3.08 -23.85
CA GLU A 76 17.89 -2.65 -24.61
C GLU A 76 18.40 -3.88 -25.38
N ASP A 77 17.83 -4.13 -26.55
CA ASP A 77 18.56 -4.80 -27.62
C ASP A 77 18.26 -4.15 -28.96
N SER A 78 19.32 -3.57 -29.50
CA SER A 78 19.43 -3.03 -30.85
C SER A 78 19.37 -4.18 -31.85
N ASP A 79 18.67 -3.94 -32.96
CA ASP A 79 19.01 -4.31 -34.35
C ASP A 79 17.75 -4.74 -35.13
N GLU A 80 17.20 -3.78 -35.89
CA GLU A 80 16.20 -4.02 -36.93
C GLU A 80 16.83 -4.85 -38.05
N ASP A 81 16.83 -6.18 -37.93
CA ASP A 81 17.07 -7.08 -39.05
C ASP A 81 15.73 -7.64 -39.55
N ASN A 82 15.46 -7.33 -40.80
CA ASN A 82 14.20 -7.55 -41.50
C ASN A 82 14.22 -8.96 -42.10
N ASP A 83 13.42 -9.90 -41.59
CA ASP A 83 13.16 -11.16 -42.28
C ASP A 83 11.66 -11.49 -42.33
N ASP A 84 11.10 -11.29 -43.52
CA ASP A 84 9.78 -11.73 -43.95
C ASP A 84 9.65 -13.26 -43.79
N THR A 85 8.88 -13.74 -42.82
CA THR A 85 8.33 -15.10 -42.87
C THR A 85 6.99 -15.21 -42.13
N ASP A 86 5.89 -15.12 -42.88
CA ASP A 86 4.60 -15.75 -42.56
C ASP A 86 4.53 -17.04 -43.39
N PRO A 87 4.22 -18.24 -42.84
CA PRO A 87 2.82 -18.57 -42.49
C PRO A 87 2.59 -19.55 -41.30
N SER A 88 1.51 -19.30 -40.56
CA SER A 88 0.49 -20.30 -40.13
C SER A 88 0.89 -21.54 -39.29
N MET A 89 0.39 -21.65 -38.04
CA MET A 89 -0.41 -22.78 -37.47
C MET A 89 -0.38 -22.83 -35.93
N GLY A 90 -1.51 -23.26 -35.32
CA GLY A 90 -1.59 -23.79 -33.95
C GLY A 90 -1.99 -22.73 -32.91
N LYS A 91 -3.26 -22.46 -32.61
CA LYS A 91 -4.26 -23.33 -31.97
C LYS A 91 -3.82 -23.81 -30.57
N ASP A 92 -4.61 -23.35 -29.59
CA ASP A 92 -4.91 -23.91 -28.28
C ASP A 92 -3.79 -24.54 -27.43
N ASP A 93 -3.40 -23.80 -26.38
CA ASP A 93 -3.04 -24.46 -25.11
C ASP A 93 -3.73 -23.72 -23.95
N SER A 94 -4.83 -24.31 -23.48
CA SER A 94 -5.49 -23.89 -22.25
C SER A 94 -4.66 -24.40 -21.08
N SER A 95 -3.81 -23.52 -20.53
CA SER A 95 -2.96 -23.87 -19.40
C SER A 95 -3.79 -24.01 -18.11
N ASN A 96 -4.13 -25.23 -17.75
CA ASN A 96 -4.79 -25.58 -16.48
C ASN A 96 -3.75 -25.51 -15.34
N MET A 97 -3.75 -24.40 -14.61
CA MET A 97 -2.93 -24.22 -13.40
C MET A 97 -3.52 -25.08 -12.26
N ILE A 98 -2.97 -26.28 -12.05
CA ILE A 98 -3.25 -27.09 -10.87
C ILE A 98 -2.65 -26.39 -9.64
N VAL A 99 -3.52 -25.96 -8.72
CA VAL A 99 -3.10 -25.49 -7.40
C VAL A 99 -2.73 -26.73 -6.59
N ASP A 100 -1.50 -26.79 -6.10
CA ASP A 100 -1.10 -27.80 -5.12
C ASP A 100 -1.95 -27.62 -3.86
N THR A 101 -2.96 -28.49 -3.70
CA THR A 101 -3.65 -28.69 -2.44
C THR A 101 -2.62 -29.20 -1.43
N PRO A 102 -2.34 -28.48 -0.32
CA PRO A 102 -1.50 -29.03 0.72
C PRO A 102 -2.20 -30.27 1.29
N GLU A 103 -1.56 -31.41 1.10
CA GLU A 103 -1.93 -32.70 1.68
C GLU A 103 -1.96 -32.54 3.20
N SER A 104 -3.17 -32.46 3.78
CA SER A 104 -3.36 -32.52 5.21
C SER A 104 -2.98 -33.92 5.68
N HIS A 105 -1.72 -34.10 6.07
CA HIS A 105 -1.26 -35.29 6.75
C HIS A 105 -2.00 -35.38 8.09
N ALA A 106 -3.07 -36.17 8.10
CA ALA A 106 -3.78 -36.57 9.31
C ALA A 106 -2.86 -37.50 10.10
N ILE A 107 -2.18 -36.95 11.11
CA ILE A 107 -1.54 -37.75 12.13
C ILE A 107 -2.64 -38.17 13.11
N ASP A 108 -3.14 -39.38 12.89
CA ASP A 108 -4.00 -40.11 13.81
C ASP A 108 -3.15 -40.59 14.99
N VAL A 109 -3.33 -40.00 16.19
CA VAL A 109 -2.89 -40.58 17.45
C VAL A 109 -4.00 -40.40 18.50
N PRO A 110 -4.41 -41.47 19.19
CA PRO A 110 -5.65 -41.50 19.98
C PRO A 110 -5.48 -40.97 21.40
N GLY A 111 -6.53 -40.27 21.86
CA GLY A 111 -7.07 -40.38 23.22
C GLY A 111 -6.34 -39.67 24.35
N ASN A 112 -6.75 -38.44 24.68
CA ASN A 112 -7.58 -38.14 25.86
C ASN A 112 -7.83 -36.62 25.99
N GLU A 113 -9.09 -36.25 26.19
CA GLU A 113 -9.51 -34.95 26.76
C GLU A 113 -9.92 -35.21 28.23
N PRO A 114 -9.99 -34.21 29.16
CA PRO A 114 -10.53 -32.86 28.90
C PRO A 114 -9.92 -31.66 29.68
N LYS A 115 -10.24 -30.44 29.19
CA LYS A 115 -10.39 -29.13 29.92
C LYS A 115 -9.18 -28.67 30.77
N SER A 116 -8.54 -27.54 30.50
CA SER A 116 -9.04 -26.17 30.72
C SER A 116 -7.91 -25.18 30.36
N LYS A 117 -8.24 -23.98 29.89
CA LYS A 117 -7.35 -22.84 29.55
C LYS A 117 -6.05 -22.75 30.38
N PRO A 118 -4.99 -22.20 29.78
CA PRO A 118 -4.46 -20.97 30.35
C PRO A 118 -4.37 -19.83 29.35
N SER A 119 -4.64 -18.65 29.90
CA SER A 119 -4.30 -17.32 29.39
C SER A 119 -2.90 -17.28 28.79
N ALA A 120 -2.79 -16.80 27.55
CA ALA A 120 -1.54 -16.30 27.02
C ALA A 120 -1.81 -14.94 26.38
N ALA A 121 -1.35 -13.94 27.13
CA ALA A 121 -0.88 -12.63 26.72
C ALA A 121 -1.70 -11.85 25.69
N ALA A 122 -2.19 -10.70 26.16
CA ALA A 122 -2.44 -9.55 25.30
C ALA A 122 -1.26 -9.35 24.35
N ALA A 123 -1.46 -9.68 23.07
CA ALA A 123 -0.69 -9.07 22.01
C ALA A 123 -1.31 -7.68 21.82
N GLU A 124 -0.59 -6.69 22.31
CA GLU A 124 -0.80 -5.25 22.14
C GLU A 124 -0.62 -4.79 20.68
N ASP A 125 -0.90 -5.65 19.71
CA ASP A 125 -0.90 -5.29 18.30
C ASP A 125 -2.36 -5.16 17.85
N GLY A 126 -2.74 -3.96 17.42
CA GLY A 126 -4.11 -3.53 17.12
C GLY A 126 -4.75 -4.19 15.90
N TRP A 127 -4.43 -5.45 15.63
CA TRP A 127 -4.99 -6.26 14.56
C TRP A 127 -5.78 -7.44 15.17
N GLU A 128 -7.10 -7.36 15.07
CA GLU A 128 -7.98 -8.46 15.43
C GLU A 128 -7.88 -9.57 14.35
N VAL A 129 -7.51 -10.78 14.77
CA VAL A 129 -7.50 -11.96 13.89
C VAL A 129 -8.95 -12.30 13.53
N VAL A 130 -9.33 -12.02 12.29
CA VAL A 130 -10.67 -12.36 11.78
C VAL A 130 -10.80 -13.87 11.64
N GLY A 131 -11.70 -14.48 12.41
CA GLY A 131 -11.97 -15.92 12.36
C GLY A 131 -12.42 -16.39 10.97
N LEU A 132 -12.12 -17.66 10.65
CA LEU A 132 -12.51 -18.28 9.37
C LEU A 132 -14.02 -18.16 9.13
N ARG A 133 -14.36 -17.55 8.00
CA ARG A 133 -15.75 -17.32 7.56
C ARG A 133 -16.38 -18.68 7.24
N ARG A 134 -17.17 -19.23 8.17
CA ARG A 134 -17.89 -20.50 7.94
C ARG A 134 -19.06 -20.24 6.99
N ASN A 135 -18.92 -20.59 5.71
CA ASN A 135 -20.04 -20.60 4.78
C ASN A 135 -21.01 -21.73 5.17
N ARG A 136 -22.16 -21.40 5.75
CA ARG A 136 -23.24 -22.37 5.89
C ARG A 136 -23.87 -22.57 4.51
N GLY A 137 -23.37 -23.58 3.79
CA GLY A 137 -24.04 -24.12 2.62
C GLY A 137 -25.47 -24.51 2.97
N LYS A 138 -26.41 -23.93 2.22
CA LYS A 138 -27.82 -24.31 2.19
C LYS A 138 -27.97 -25.34 1.08
N GLY A 139 -28.27 -26.57 1.46
CA GLY A 139 -28.67 -27.69 0.60
C GLY A 139 -28.84 -28.85 1.57
N ASN A 140 -29.99 -29.50 1.69
CA ASN A 140 -31.07 -29.81 0.76
C ASN A 140 -32.38 -30.02 1.56
#